data_AF-A0A914YWP8-F1
#
_entry.id   AF-A0A914YWP8-F1
#
_cell.length_a   1.000
_cell.length_b   1.000
_cell.length_c   1.000
_cell.angle_alpha   90.00
_cell.angle_beta   90.00
_cell.angle_gamma   90.00
#
_symmetry.space_group_name_H-M   'P 1'
#
loop_
_entity.id
_entity.type
_entity.pdbx_description
1 polymer ?
#
loop_
_entity_poly.entity_id
_entity_poly.type
_entity_poly.pdbx_seq_one_letter_code
_entity_poly.pdbx_strand_id
1 'polypeptide(L)'
;MRRLPLGHALQPSVPEWTGWWIEFLFTSSNFHATESEFTLYGVKVFANYSSQETLFVGHKDKYYIYNQTVSDDTNDKPSAIAADIFANRHYSYFCSSLSKYPINTDESYGLKAW
;
A
#
# COMPACT_ATOMS: atom_id res chain seq x y z
N MET A 1 9.06 11.31 -22.57
CA MET A 1 8.93 10.68 -21.23
C MET A 1 8.93 11.77 -20.18
N ARG A 2 7.82 11.98 -19.46
CA ARG A 2 7.78 12.91 -18.32
C ARG A 2 8.42 12.23 -17.11
N ARG A 3 9.48 12.81 -16.55
CA ARG A 3 10.03 12.40 -15.25
C ARG A 3 9.08 12.89 -14.15
N LEU A 4 8.67 12.00 -13.25
CA LEU A 4 7.96 12.37 -12.02
C LEU A 4 9.02 12.72 -10.93
N PRO A 5 8.90 13.86 -10.25
CA PRO A 5 9.75 14.20 -9.09
C PRO A 5 9.59 13.18 -7.96
N LEU A 6 10.68 12.94 -7.22
CA LEU A 6 10.71 12.18 -5.96
C LEU A 6 9.69 12.79 -4.97
N GLY A 7 8.75 11.96 -4.50
CA GLY A 7 7.69 12.35 -3.56
C GLY A 7 6.24 12.14 -4.04
N HIS A 8 6.00 11.49 -5.18
CA HIS A 8 4.64 11.27 -5.68
C HIS A 8 4.04 9.94 -5.20
N ALA A 9 2.97 10.05 -4.42
CA ALA A 9 1.99 8.99 -4.20
C ALA A 9 1.33 8.62 -5.53
N LEU A 10 1.36 7.33 -5.90
CA LEU A 10 0.50 6.81 -6.95
C LEU A 10 -0.87 6.50 -6.34
N GLN A 11 -1.91 7.21 -6.79
CA GLN A 11 -3.30 7.00 -6.37
C GLN A 11 -4.11 6.29 -7.47
N PRO A 12 -4.13 4.96 -7.54
CA PRO A 12 -5.09 4.25 -8.36
C PRO A 12 -6.47 4.29 -7.71
N SER A 13 -7.48 4.72 -8.46
CA SER A 13 -8.89 4.51 -8.13
C SER A 13 -9.31 3.09 -8.55
N VAL A 14 -9.87 2.30 -7.64
CA VAL A 14 -10.46 1.00 -7.99
C VAL A 14 -11.89 1.25 -8.51
N PRO A 15 -12.23 0.95 -9.78
CA PRO A 15 -13.49 1.38 -10.42
C PRO A 15 -14.77 0.96 -9.70
N GLU A 16 -14.73 -0.14 -8.96
CA GLU A 16 -15.87 -0.65 -8.19
C GLU A 16 -16.04 0.04 -6.83
N TRP A 17 -15.01 0.72 -6.33
CA TRP A 17 -14.92 1.20 -4.95
C TRP A 17 -14.82 2.74 -4.92
N THR A 18 -15.91 3.40 -5.32
CA THR A 18 -16.03 4.86 -5.32
C THR A 18 -15.55 5.46 -4.00
N GLY A 19 -14.69 6.47 -4.03
CA GLY A 19 -14.19 7.13 -2.81
C GLY A 19 -13.07 6.39 -2.09
N TRP A 20 -12.57 5.28 -2.64
CA TRP A 20 -11.39 4.59 -2.13
C TRP A 20 -10.16 4.98 -2.95
N TRP A 21 -9.01 5.04 -2.29
CA TRP A 21 -7.72 5.23 -2.95
C TRP A 21 -6.63 4.47 -2.22
N ILE A 22 -5.60 4.10 -2.98
CA ILE A 22 -4.39 3.45 -2.48
C ILE A 22 -3.25 4.44 -2.64
N GLU A 23 -2.32 4.48 -1.69
CA GLU A 23 -1.07 5.22 -1.80
C GLU A 23 0.08 4.25 -1.57
N PHE A 24 0.99 4.22 -2.54
CA PHE A 24 2.23 3.47 -2.48
C PHE A 24 3.38 4.36 -2.04
N LEU A 25 4.07 3.96 -0.97
CA LEU A 25 5.17 4.69 -0.38
C LEU A 25 6.49 4.01 -0.71
N PHE A 26 7.33 4.68 -1.51
CA PHE A 26 8.63 4.17 -1.93
C PHE A 26 9.77 4.84 -1.16
N THR A 27 10.79 4.07 -0.82
CA THR A 27 12.02 4.56 -0.18
C THR A 27 13.24 4.03 -0.91
N SER A 28 14.37 4.66 -0.64
CA SER A 28 15.65 4.33 -1.24
C SER A 28 16.80 4.37 -0.22
N SER A 29 16.47 4.41 1.08
CA SER A 29 17.41 4.54 2.19
C SER A 29 17.18 3.53 3.32
N ASN A 30 16.04 2.84 3.32
CA ASN A 30 15.65 1.90 4.38
C ASN A 30 15.52 0.50 3.79
N PHE A 31 15.65 -0.55 4.61
CA PHE A 31 15.38 -1.96 4.25
C PHE A 31 16.33 -2.60 3.23
N HIS A 32 17.64 -2.41 3.39
CA HIS A 32 18.68 -2.97 2.51
C HIS A 32 18.63 -2.53 1.04
N ALA A 33 17.77 -1.58 0.67
CA ALA A 33 17.88 -0.91 -0.62
C ALA A 33 19.24 -0.23 -0.70
N THR A 34 20.06 -0.63 -1.67
CA THR A 34 21.30 0.09 -1.95
C THR A 34 20.97 1.50 -2.43
N GLU A 35 21.93 2.44 -2.39
CA GLU A 35 21.72 3.81 -2.89
C GLU A 35 21.19 3.84 -4.34
N SER A 36 21.38 2.76 -5.09
CA SER A 36 20.95 2.60 -6.48
C SER A 36 19.53 2.04 -6.64
N GLU A 37 18.82 1.72 -5.56
CA GLU A 37 17.52 1.04 -5.59
C GLU A 37 16.39 1.91 -5.01
N PHE A 38 15.16 1.53 -5.37
CA PHE A 38 13.96 1.93 -4.66
C PHE A 38 13.17 0.67 -4.29
N THR A 39 12.52 0.70 -3.14
CA THR A 39 11.65 -0.38 -2.64
C THR A 39 10.32 0.21 -2.16
N LEU A 40 9.24 -0.55 -2.30
CA LEU A 40 7.93 -0.21 -1.73
C LEU A 40 7.93 -0.56 -0.23
N TYR A 41 8.01 0.44 0.64
CA TYR A 41 8.08 0.21 2.10
C TYR A 41 6.75 0.43 2.83
N GLY A 42 5.74 0.95 2.15
CA GLY A 42 4.43 1.11 2.76
C GLY A 42 3.30 1.22 1.76
N VAL A 43 2.13 0.81 2.23
CA VAL A 43 0.86 0.97 1.50
C VAL A 43 -0.17 1.54 2.45
N LYS A 44 -0.84 2.59 1.99
CA LYS A 44 -2.02 3.15 2.65
C LYS A 44 -3.23 2.91 1.77
N VAL A 45 -4.32 2.45 2.37
CA VAL A 45 -5.60 2.31 1.70
C VAL A 45 -6.60 3.15 2.47
N PHE A 46 -7.08 4.21 1.83
CA PHE A 46 -8.23 4.94 2.32
C PHE A 46 -9.49 4.25 1.81
N ALA A 47 -10.32 3.86 2.76
CA ALA A 47 -11.59 3.22 2.54
C ALA A 47 -12.72 4.14 2.97
N ASN A 48 -13.56 4.58 2.03
CA ASN A 48 -14.78 5.29 2.35
C ASN A 48 -15.91 4.28 2.47
N TYR A 49 -16.35 3.99 3.70
CA TYR A 49 -17.45 3.06 3.93
C TYR A 49 -18.79 3.67 3.54
N SER A 50 -18.93 5.00 3.66
CA SER A 50 -20.16 5.72 3.30
C SER A 50 -20.46 5.73 1.79
N SER A 51 -19.47 5.46 0.94
CA SER A 51 -19.73 5.30 -0.51
C SER A 51 -20.12 3.86 -0.89
N GLN A 52 -20.10 2.94 0.08
CA GLN A 52 -20.38 1.51 -0.08
C GLN A 52 -21.24 0.97 1.08
N GLU A 53 -22.28 1.71 1.47
CA GLU A 53 -23.09 1.40 2.67
C GLU A 53 -23.72 0.00 2.66
N THR A 54 -24.00 -0.56 1.47
CA THR A 54 -24.53 -1.92 1.31
C THR A 54 -23.51 -3.00 1.65
N LEU A 55 -22.21 -2.71 1.53
CA LEU A 55 -21.12 -3.62 1.91
C LEU A 55 -20.73 -3.44 3.38
N PHE A 56 -20.79 -2.21 3.90
CA PHE A 56 -20.38 -1.86 5.28
C PHE A 56 -21.58 -1.51 6.17
N VAL A 57 -22.62 -2.34 6.15
CA VAL A 57 -23.86 -2.11 6.91
C VAL A 57 -23.58 -2.08 8.41
N GLY A 58 -23.94 -0.98 9.07
CA GLY A 58 -23.84 -0.85 10.53
C GLY A 58 -22.42 -0.52 11.04
N HIS A 59 -21.47 -0.25 10.15
CA HIS A 59 -20.16 0.25 10.56
C HIS A 59 -20.30 1.67 11.17
N LYS A 60 -19.64 1.93 12.31
CA LYS A 60 -19.75 3.23 13.01
C LYS A 60 -18.97 4.34 12.31
N ASP A 61 -17.83 3.97 11.73
CA ASP A 61 -16.97 4.91 11.02
C ASP A 61 -17.44 5.12 9.59
N LYS A 62 -17.28 6.36 9.10
CA LYS A 62 -17.58 6.72 7.71
C LYS A 62 -16.45 6.36 6.76
N TYR A 63 -15.23 6.34 7.27
CA TYR A 63 -14.03 5.99 6.53
C TYR A 63 -13.01 5.35 7.46
N TYR A 64 -12.05 4.66 6.88
CA TYR A 64 -10.91 4.09 7.60
C TYR A 64 -9.65 4.17 6.73
N ILE A 65 -8.49 4.31 7.36
CA ILE A 65 -7.20 4.28 6.67
C ILE A 65 -6.46 3.04 7.14
N TYR A 66 -6.40 2.03 6.28
CA TYR A 66 -5.52 0.90 6.50
C TYR A 66 -4.10 1.34 6.17
N ASN A 67 -3.18 1.16 7.11
CA ASN A 67 -1.79 1.56 6.94
C ASN A 67 -0.87 0.37 7.23
N GLN A 68 -0.25 -0.14 6.18
CA GLN A 68 0.79 -1.15 6.29
C GLN A 68 2.12 -0.46 5.98
N THR A 69 2.79 0.05 7.01
CA THR A 69 4.18 0.52 6.93
C THR A 69 5.10 -0.50 7.56
N VAL A 70 6.32 -0.63 7.05
CA VAL A 70 7.37 -1.34 7.81
C VAL A 70 7.63 -0.57 9.12
N SER A 71 7.62 -1.30 10.24
CA SER A 71 7.98 -0.81 11.57
C SER A 71 9.47 -0.51 11.62
N ASP A 72 9.83 0.75 11.91
CA ASP A 72 11.22 1.18 12.19
C ASP A 72 11.78 0.59 13.50
N ASP A 73 10.97 -0.10 14.31
CA ASP A 73 11.46 -0.66 15.56
C ASP A 73 12.05 -2.07 15.41
N THR A 74 13.39 -2.10 15.38
CA THR A 74 14.28 -3.14 15.92
C THR A 74 14.43 -4.50 15.23
N ASN A 75 13.68 -4.82 14.16
CA ASN A 75 13.71 -6.17 13.58
C ASN A 75 14.25 -6.31 12.16
N ASP A 76 14.81 -5.26 11.54
CA ASP A 76 15.60 -5.26 10.26
C ASP A 76 15.04 -6.06 9.07
N LYS A 77 13.82 -6.60 9.18
CA LYS A 77 13.21 -7.46 8.18
C LYS A 77 12.27 -6.61 7.33
N PRO A 78 12.51 -6.51 6.01
CA PRO A 78 11.55 -5.87 5.12
C PRO A 78 10.17 -6.54 5.29
N SER A 79 9.10 -5.75 5.19
CA SER A 79 7.78 -6.34 5.01
C SER A 79 7.78 -7.23 3.77
N ALA A 80 6.90 -8.23 3.72
CA ALA A 80 6.79 -9.11 2.55
C ALA A 80 6.62 -8.31 1.24
N ILE A 81 5.92 -7.17 1.28
CA ILE A 81 5.77 -6.30 0.11
C ILE A 81 7.06 -5.55 -0.28
N ALA A 82 7.89 -5.15 0.70
CA ALA A 82 9.18 -4.52 0.46
C ALA A 82 10.23 -5.50 -0.09
N ALA A 83 10.14 -6.77 0.29
CA ALA A 83 10.98 -7.83 -0.25
C ALA A 83 10.63 -8.16 -1.72
N ASP A 84 9.37 -8.00 -2.10
CA ASP A 84 8.88 -8.39 -3.42
C ASP A 84 8.90 -7.25 -4.45
N ILE A 85 8.73 -6.00 -4.02
CA ILE A 85 8.62 -4.82 -4.90
C ILE A 85 9.82 -3.90 -4.68
N PHE A 86 10.90 -4.18 -5.41
CA PHE A 86 12.09 -3.35 -5.48
C PHE A 86 12.69 -3.34 -6.89
N ALA A 87 13.36 -2.26 -7.26
CA ALA A 87 14.14 -2.19 -8.48
C ALA A 87 15.26 -1.16 -8.38
N ASN A 88 16.28 -1.31 -9.22
CA ASN A 88 17.27 -0.26 -9.41
C ASN A 88 16.60 0.99 -10.03
N ARG A 89 16.97 2.20 -9.57
CA ARG A 89 16.36 3.50 -9.93
C ARG A 89 16.42 3.83 -11.42
N HIS A 90 17.26 3.14 -12.20
CA HIS A 90 17.34 3.29 -13.65
C HIS A 90 16.42 2.34 -14.43
N TYR A 91 15.73 1.44 -13.73
CA TYR A 91 14.85 0.43 -14.29
C TYR A 91 13.44 0.55 -13.72
N SER A 92 12.47 -0.03 -14.42
CA SER A 92 11.10 -0.17 -13.93
C SER A 92 10.95 -1.56 -13.32
N TYR A 93 10.22 -1.65 -12.21
CA TYR A 93 9.76 -2.93 -11.69
C TYR A 93 8.59 -3.44 -12.53
N PHE A 94 8.61 -4.72 -12.88
CA PHE A 94 7.50 -5.41 -13.56
C PHE A 94 7.33 -6.80 -12.97
N CYS A 95 6.11 -7.13 -12.56
CA CYS A 95 5.73 -8.47 -12.12
C CYS A 95 4.44 -8.87 -12.82
N SER A 96 4.47 -9.99 -13.55
CA SER A 96 3.29 -10.55 -14.22
C SER A 96 2.48 -11.48 -13.34
N SER A 97 3.07 -11.96 -12.24
CA SER A 97 2.42 -12.87 -11.30
C SER A 97 1.52 -12.08 -10.35
N LEU A 98 0.35 -12.63 -10.04
CA LEU A 98 -0.52 -12.05 -9.03
C LEU A 98 0.10 -12.26 -7.64
N SER A 99 0.42 -11.16 -6.96
CA SER A 99 0.80 -11.15 -5.54
C SER A 99 -0.33 -10.59 -4.69
N LYS A 100 -0.53 -11.15 -3.50
CA LYS A 100 -1.52 -10.70 -2.52
C LYS A 100 -0.82 -10.40 -1.21
N TYR A 101 -1.08 -9.21 -0.65
CA TYR A 101 -0.53 -8.80 0.64
C TYR A 101 -1.67 -8.42 1.59
N PRO A 102 -1.69 -8.92 2.83
CA PRO A 102 -2.65 -8.44 3.83
C PRO A 102 -2.26 -7.01 4.24
N ILE A 103 -3.21 -6.07 4.06
CA ILE A 103 -3.05 -4.64 4.44
C ILE A 103 -3.84 -4.33 5.72
N ASN A 104 -4.77 -5.21 6.09
CA ASN A 104 -5.50 -5.14 7.35
C ASN A 104 -5.42 -6.48 8.07
N THR A 105 -4.89 -6.47 9.29
CA THR A 105 -4.96 -7.61 10.22
C THR A 105 -5.91 -7.33 11.39
N ASP A 106 -6.49 -6.13 11.45
CA ASP A 106 -7.47 -5.76 12.46
C ASP A 106 -8.86 -6.23 12.03
N GLU A 107 -9.32 -7.30 12.68
CA GLU A 107 -10.65 -7.89 12.44
C GLU A 107 -11.81 -6.98 12.87
N SER A 108 -11.54 -5.87 13.57
CA SER A 108 -12.56 -4.92 14.00
C SER A 108 -12.97 -3.90 12.93
N TYR A 109 -12.19 -3.77 11.84
CA TYR A 109 -12.47 -2.84 10.75
C TYR A 109 -12.53 -3.53 9.38
N GLY A 110 -13.47 -3.12 8.54
CA GLY A 110 -13.64 -3.65 7.18
C GLY A 110 -14.58 -4.85 7.07
N LEU A 111 -14.57 -5.51 5.91
CA LEU A 111 -15.29 -6.77 5.69
C LEU A 111 -14.51 -7.90 6.36
N LYS A 112 -15.20 -8.78 7.11
CA LYS A 112 -14.58 -10.02 7.61
C LYS A 112 -13.97 -10.77 6.42
N ALA A 113 -12.73 -11.23 6.59
CA ALA A 113 -12.10 -12.13 5.62
C ALA A 113 -12.98 -13.38 5.46
N TRP A 114 -13.24 -13.75 4.21
CA TRP A 114 -14.10 -14.87 3.81
C TRP A 114 -13.27 -16.14 3.78
#